data_AF-A0A957M7T0-F1
#
_entry.id   AF-A0A957M7T0-F1
#
_cell.length_a   1.000
_cell.length_b   1.000
_cell.length_c   1.000
_cell.angle_alpha   90.00
_cell.angle_beta   90.00
_cell.angle_gamma   90.00
#
_symmetry.space_group_name_H-M   'P 1'
#
loop_
_entity.id
_entity.type
_entity.pdbx_description
1 polymer ?
#
loop_
_entity_poly.entity_id
_entity_poly.type
_entity_poly.pdbx_seq_one_letter_code
_entity_poly.pdbx_strand_id
1 'polypeptide(L)'
;TDQNLRWFVQLLSGQNIPLAQLDSGPDDNYTTFSSLPARELLTERAGLLVPRNTPEGEYLLIAGLYNPDDEGARLITIDGPDFVSLGAVRVVKPE
;
A
#
# COMPACT_ATOMS: atom_id res chain seq x y z
N THR A 1 -22.75 0.71 3.43
CA THR A 1 -22.15 -0.54 3.92
C THR A 1 -20.92 -0.14 4.67
N ASP A 2 -20.82 -0.51 5.94
CA ASP A 2 -19.66 -0.21 6.79
C ASP A 2 -18.55 -1.20 6.43
N GLN A 3 -17.68 -0.82 5.50
CA GLN A 3 -16.59 -1.68 5.03
C GLN A 3 -15.34 -1.36 5.86
N ASN A 4 -14.70 -2.39 6.43
CA ASN A 4 -13.48 -2.28 7.23
C ASN A 4 -12.23 -2.07 6.35
N LEU A 5 -12.28 -1.10 5.44
CA LEU A 5 -11.24 -0.90 4.45
C LEU A 5 -9.90 -0.57 5.12
N ARG A 6 -8.83 -1.09 4.52
CA ARG A 6 -7.45 -0.79 4.88
C ARG A 6 -6.69 -0.35 3.64
N TRP A 7 -5.79 0.59 3.82
CA TRP A 7 -4.82 0.95 2.80
C TRP A 7 -3.56 0.11 2.97
N PHE A 8 -2.85 -0.11 1.87
CA PHE A 8 -1.55 -0.77 1.87
C PHE A 8 -0.58 -0.04 0.96
N VAL A 9 0.71 -0.20 1.27
CA VAL A 9 1.84 0.15 0.42
C VAL A 9 2.76 -1.07 0.36
N GLN A 10 3.18 -1.44 -0.85
CA GLN A 10 4.08 -2.56 -1.08
C GLN A 10 5.24 -2.17 -1.98
N LEU A 11 6.42 -2.70 -1.66
CA LEU A 11 7.58 -2.70 -2.53
C LEU A 11 7.72 -4.09 -3.17
N LEU A 12 7.55 -4.15 -4.48
CA LEU A 12 7.59 -5.38 -5.26
C LEU A 12 8.92 -5.55 -6.00
N SER A 13 9.42 -6.78 -6.04
CA SER A 13 10.50 -7.17 -6.95
C SER A 13 10.02 -7.24 -8.41
N GLY A 14 10.95 -7.37 -9.36
CA GLY A 14 10.62 -7.60 -10.78
C GLY A 14 9.85 -8.91 -11.06
N GLN A 15 9.69 -9.78 -10.05
CA GLN A 15 8.86 -10.99 -10.11
C GLN A 15 7.49 -10.79 -9.43
N ASN A 16 7.12 -9.55 -9.10
CA ASN A 16 5.92 -9.20 -8.31
C ASN A 16 5.87 -9.84 -6.92
N ILE A 17 7.03 -10.11 -6.33
CA ILE A 17 7.13 -10.63 -4.96
C ILE A 17 7.25 -9.44 -4.00
N PRO A 18 6.38 -9.30 -2.99
CA PRO A 18 6.48 -8.24 -2.00
C PRO A 18 7.70 -8.45 -1.10
N LEU A 19 8.61 -7.46 -1.07
CA LEU A 19 9.79 -7.44 -0.22
C LEU A 19 9.59 -6.68 1.08
N ALA A 20 8.77 -5.64 1.01
CA ALA A 20 8.35 -4.85 2.16
C ALA A 20 6.90 -4.44 1.97
N GLN A 21 6.16 -4.42 3.06
CA GLN A 21 4.76 -4.00 3.09
C GLN A 21 4.48 -3.19 4.35
N LEU A 22 3.59 -2.22 4.22
CA LEU A 22 2.87 -1.59 5.33
C LEU A 22 1.39 -1.56 4.96
N ASP A 23 0.53 -1.97 5.87
CA ASP A 23 -0.92 -1.80 5.76
C ASP A 23 -1.50 -1.26 7.07
N SER A 24 -2.49 -0.38 6.94
CA SER A 24 -3.15 0.25 8.08
C SER A 24 -4.53 0.78 7.67
N GLY A 25 -5.31 1.16 8.67
CA GLY A 25 -6.49 1.98 8.52
C GLY A 25 -6.13 3.47 8.50
N PRO A 26 -7.12 4.33 8.23
CA PRO A 26 -6.92 5.77 8.32
C PRO A 26 -6.56 6.20 9.76
N ASP A 27 -5.75 7.25 9.88
CA ASP A 27 -5.23 7.76 11.16
C ASP A 27 -4.65 6.63 12.03
N ASP A 28 -3.77 5.80 11.48
CA ASP A 28 -3.15 4.64 12.17
C ASP A 28 -4.15 3.64 12.82
N ASN A 29 -5.33 3.45 12.20
CA ASN A 29 -6.48 2.69 12.69
C ASN A 29 -7.26 3.34 13.85
N TYR A 30 -7.01 4.60 14.20
CA TYR A 30 -7.85 5.33 15.15
C TYR A 30 -9.20 5.73 14.55
N THR A 31 -9.36 5.63 13.22
CA THR A 31 -10.62 5.89 12.53
C THR A 31 -10.93 4.84 11.46
N THR A 32 -12.15 4.85 10.95
CA THR A 32 -12.62 3.96 9.87
C THR A 32 -12.94 4.75 8.61
N PHE A 33 -12.77 4.14 7.45
CA PHE A 33 -13.14 4.76 6.17
C PHE A 33 -14.61 5.20 6.11
N SER A 34 -15.51 4.48 6.77
CA SER A 34 -16.95 4.80 6.84
C SER A 34 -17.26 6.06 7.66
N SER A 35 -16.38 6.45 8.57
CA SER A 35 -16.53 7.66 9.40
C SER A 35 -15.90 8.90 8.77
N LEU A 36 -15.11 8.73 7.70
CA LEU A 36 -14.46 9.86 7.01
C LEU A 36 -15.51 10.73 6.29
N PRO A 37 -15.31 12.05 6.26
CA PRO A 37 -16.17 12.94 5.51
C PRO A 37 -16.08 12.62 4.00
N ALA A 38 -17.24 12.55 3.36
CA ALA A 38 -17.33 12.27 1.94
C ALA A 38 -16.73 13.42 1.12
N ARG A 39 -16.02 13.07 0.04
CA ARG A 39 -15.42 14.00 -0.93
C ARG A 39 -14.28 14.87 -0.36
N GLU A 40 -13.72 14.48 0.77
CA GLU A 40 -12.51 15.10 1.32
C GLU A 40 -11.26 14.27 0.97
N LEU A 41 -10.12 14.95 0.89
CA LEU A 41 -8.83 14.31 0.69
C LEU A 41 -8.21 13.98 2.04
N LEU A 42 -8.03 12.69 2.32
CA LEU A 42 -7.21 12.21 3.42
C LEU A 42 -5.78 12.00 2.92
N THR A 43 -4.79 12.56 3.63
CA THR A 43 -3.37 12.36 3.33
C THR A 43 -2.73 11.52 4.42
N GLU A 44 -2.25 10.34 4.06
CA GLU A 44 -1.54 9.42 4.95
C GLU A 44 -0.04 9.43 4.66
N ARG A 45 0.78 9.14 5.67
CA ARG A 45 2.23 9.01 5.52
C ARG A 45 2.65 7.58 5.83
N ALA A 46 3.11 6.87 4.79
CA ALA A 46 3.59 5.50 4.91
C ALA A 46 5.12 5.46 5.02
N GLY A 47 5.64 4.87 6.10
CA GLY A 47 7.06 4.56 6.25
C GLY A 47 7.31 3.08 5.98
N LEU A 48 8.01 2.77 4.88
CA LEU A 48 8.25 1.37 4.49
C LEU A 48 9.66 0.92 4.92
N LEU A 49 9.72 -0.09 5.78
CA LEU A 49 10.98 -0.67 6.24
C LEU A 49 11.49 -1.70 5.23
N VAL A 50 12.51 -1.32 4.46
CA VAL A 50 13.16 -2.22 3.51
C VAL A 50 14.20 -3.08 4.22
N PRO A 51 14.19 -4.42 4.05
CA PRO A 51 15.19 -5.30 4.64
C PRO A 51 16.62 -4.90 4.27
N ARG A 52 17.55 -4.94 5.23
CA ARG A 52 18.97 -4.54 5.00
C ARG A 52 19.68 -5.39 3.95
N ASN A 53 19.25 -6.64 3.80
CA ASN A 53 19.77 -7.60 2.82
C ASN A 53 19.03 -7.56 1.48
N THR A 54 18.18 -6.56 1.24
CA THR A 54 17.54 -6.35 -0.06
C THR A 54 18.61 -6.17 -1.12
N PRO A 55 18.59 -6.97 -2.21
CA PRO A 55 19.53 -6.80 -3.30
C PRO A 55 19.47 -5.39 -3.90
N GLU A 56 20.57 -4.99 -4.52
CA GLU A 56 20.55 -3.77 -5.32
C GLU A 56 19.72 -3.99 -6.58
N GLY A 57 18.92 -3.00 -6.96
CA GLY A 57 18.05 -3.13 -8.10
C GLY A 57 16.91 -2.12 -8.10
N GLU A 58 16.07 -2.25 -9.12
CA GLU A 58 14.84 -1.48 -9.24
C GLU A 58 13.65 -2.30 -8.73
N TYR A 59 12.80 -1.62 -7.99
CA TYR A 59 11.63 -2.17 -7.34
C TYR A 59 10.42 -1.30 -7.62
N LEU A 60 9.26 -1.92 -7.79
CA LEU A 60 8.01 -1.20 -8.02
C LEU A 60 7.35 -0.88 -6.68
N LEU A 61 7.08 0.40 -6.43
CA LEU A 61 6.28 0.83 -5.29
C LEU A 61 4.82 0.95 -5.72
N ILE A 62 3.92 0.28 -5.01
CA ILE A 62 2.48 0.32 -5.26
C ILE A 62 1.71 0.65 -3.98
N ALA A 63 0.50 1.19 -4.14
CA ALA A 63 -0.45 1.39 -3.05
C ALA A 63 -1.86 0.97 -3.46
N GLY A 64 -2.71 0.65 -2.50
CA GLY A 64 -4.09 0.29 -2.80
C GLY A 64 -4.95 0.19 -1.56
N LEU A 65 -6.20 -0.23 -1.77
CA LEU A 65 -7.15 -0.53 -0.72
C LEU A 65 -7.52 -2.00 -0.77
N TYR A 66 -7.84 -2.57 0.38
CA TYR A 66 -8.40 -3.91 0.46
C TYR A 66 -9.42 -3.99 1.58
N ASN A 67 -10.28 -5.00 1.51
CA ASN A 67 -11.21 -5.34 2.57
C ASN A 67 -10.75 -6.61 3.30
N PRO A 68 -10.28 -6.53 4.55
CA PRO A 68 -9.87 -7.69 5.33
C PRO A 68 -11.04 -8.65 5.61
N ASP A 69 -12.27 -8.16 5.62
CA ASP A 69 -13.46 -8.98 5.92
C ASP A 69 -13.92 -9.81 4.71
N ASP A 70 -13.44 -9.46 3.50
CA ASP A 70 -13.73 -10.16 2.25
C ASP A 70 -12.50 -10.95 1.79
N GLU A 71 -12.01 -11.85 2.64
CA GLU A 71 -10.80 -12.68 2.40
C GLU A 71 -9.53 -11.87 2.10
N GLY A 72 -9.49 -10.58 2.45
CA GLY A 72 -8.39 -9.68 2.10
C GLY A 72 -8.43 -9.20 0.64
N ALA A 73 -9.59 -9.24 -0.02
CA ALA A 73 -9.75 -8.83 -1.40
C ALA A 73 -9.31 -7.38 -1.61
N ARG A 74 -8.41 -7.19 -2.57
CA ARG A 74 -7.97 -5.85 -3.00
C ARG A 74 -9.01 -5.23 -3.90
N LEU A 75 -9.18 -3.92 -3.75
CA LEU A 75 -10.17 -3.16 -4.50
C LEU A 75 -9.61 -2.81 -5.88
N ILE A 76 -10.40 -3.13 -6.90
CA ILE A 76 -10.11 -2.76 -8.28
C ILE A 76 -10.28 -1.24 -8.46
N THR A 77 -9.25 -0.60 -8.98
CA THR A 77 -9.28 0.80 -9.41
C THR A 77 -10.14 0.95 -10.67
N ILE A 78 -10.56 2.18 -10.98
CA ILE A 78 -11.35 2.44 -12.19
C ILE A 78 -10.60 2.09 -13.48
N ASP A 79 -9.27 2.10 -13.45
CA ASP A 79 -8.41 1.78 -14.58
C ASP A 79 -8.16 0.26 -14.73
N GLY A 80 -8.61 -0.55 -13.77
CA GLY A 80 -8.59 -2.02 -13.83
C GLY A 80 -7.62 -2.74 -12.87
N PRO A 81 -6.41 -2.22 -12.55
CA PRO A 81 -5.54 -2.82 -11.55
C PRO A 81 -6.13 -2.73 -10.13
N ASP A 82 -5.72 -3.63 -9.24
CA ASP A 82 -6.07 -3.66 -7.82
C ASP A 82 -5.15 -2.77 -6.94
N PHE A 83 -4.32 -1.95 -7.60
CA PHE A 83 -3.39 -1.01 -6.98
C PHE A 83 -3.12 0.18 -7.92
N VAL A 84 -2.56 1.25 -7.36
CA VAL A 84 -1.93 2.35 -8.11
C VAL A 84 -0.41 2.22 -8.01
N SER A 85 0.29 2.51 -9.11
CA SER A 85 1.76 2.58 -9.09
C SER A 85 2.21 3.94 -8.57
N LEU A 86 3.10 3.93 -7.58
CA LEU A 86 3.74 5.12 -7.04
C LEU A 86 5.10 5.41 -7.69
N GLY A 87 5.55 4.53 -8.60
CA GLY A 87 6.81 4.64 -9.33
C GLY A 87 7.85 3.60 -8.93
N ALA A 88 9.06 3.75 -9.48
CA ALA A 88 10.19 2.86 -9.22
C ALA A 88 11.06 3.40 -8.09
N VAL A 89 11.50 2.50 -7.21
CA VAL A 89 12.48 2.77 -6.15
C VAL A 89 13.74 1.98 -6.45
N ARG A 90 14.88 2.66 -6.48
CA ARG A 90 16.18 2.02 -6.65
C ARG A 90 16.83 1.80 -5.29
N VAL A 91 17.11 0.54 -4.96
CA VAL A 91 17.90 0.18 -3.79
C VAL A 91 19.37 0.14 -4.19
N VAL A 92 20.20 0.87 -3.45
CA VAL A 92 21.65 0.92 -3.58
C VAL A 92 22.28 0.48 -2.26
N LYS A 93 23.44 -0.19 -2.30
CA LYS A 93 24.18 -0.44 -1.07
C LYS A 93 24.70 0.88 -0.50
N PRO A 94 24.74 1.02 0.83
CA PRO A 94 25.48 2.10 1.45
C PRO A 94 26.97 1.96 1.08
N GLU A 95 27.60 3.07 0.69
CA GLU A 95 29.05 3.20 0.50
C GLU A 95 29.82 3.02 1.81
#